data_AF-K7Z8D1-F1
#
_entry.id   AF-K7Z8D1-F1
#
_cell.length_a   1.000
_cell.length_b   1.000
_cell.length_c   1.000
_cell.angle_alpha   90.00
_cell.angle_beta   90.00
_cell.angle_gamma   90.00
#
_symmetry.space_group_name_H-M   'P 1'
#
loop_
_entity.id
_entity.type
_entity.pdbx_description
1 polymer ?
#
loop_
_entity_poly.entity_id
_entity_poly.type
_entity_poly.pdbx_seq_one_letter_code
_entity_poly.pdbx_strand_id
1 'polypeptide(L)'
;MKKKLVLGMLAAAAVMQATSPAMAQYNDNRPGRYPEAPMPPPPPGQYLQEGTLEIQGISRKSGGEYYRISLRRAVSLERIEVAALAMRLKIHDASVITEDGQRVSIREFRNTAVFGVGSRAVSENLNLRSRIVAIDILAESYGGYADVRVTALSTDERPQLVLGNLQPERPQRPDRPNRPERPDRPGNGGGHGGGNNVCARRADVTQLLAQLDADMETYSRTKNSASYGSPVYNMAERELQATAAKMIEVANSREGKETALEKLEILGALYFKKMNQSSYGSTQYNAYSAVGTAMFNAMEKGLEVTMACDLRSTQELLAKADEMSRKMNQQSYGSVAYNAYMGLSKKLYSEAPGFFEKEAYQNRRTYVDMNTDLEAFFAKGVSYSYGSVAYNSYQELVQKASLVAQASLRASLPGMRPLERIELVKQFDSRKNRFSYGSVIYNHYEAMRDISSK
;
A
#
# COMPACT_ATOMS: atom_id res chain seq x y z
N MET A 1 -21.01 -5.86 -54.72
CA MET A 1 -22.28 -6.41 -54.20
C MET A 1 -22.16 -6.58 -52.70
N LYS A 2 -23.13 -6.03 -51.96
CA LYS A 2 -23.22 -6.00 -50.50
C LYS A 2 -23.61 -7.37 -49.95
N LYS A 3 -22.97 -7.85 -48.87
CA LYS A 3 -23.65 -8.61 -47.80
C LYS A 3 -23.06 -8.25 -46.44
N LYS A 4 -23.82 -7.44 -45.71
CA LYS A 4 -23.82 -7.29 -44.25
C LYS A 4 -24.43 -8.56 -43.64
N LEU A 5 -23.99 -8.98 -42.45
CA LEU A 5 -24.74 -9.73 -41.41
C LEU A 5 -23.69 -10.27 -40.41
N VAL A 6 -23.81 -10.25 -39.08
CA VAL A 6 -24.78 -9.69 -38.13
C VAL A 6 -24.08 -9.61 -36.77
N LEU A 7 -24.34 -8.51 -36.06
CA LEU A 7 -24.03 -8.29 -34.65
C LEU A 7 -25.04 -9.10 -33.80
N GLY A 8 -24.57 -9.90 -32.84
CA GLY A 8 -25.44 -10.68 -31.94
C GLY A 8 -24.97 -10.63 -30.50
N MET A 9 -25.70 -9.87 -29.68
CA MET A 9 -25.52 -9.63 -28.24
C MET A 9 -25.51 -10.91 -27.39
N LEU A 10 -24.75 -10.89 -26.30
CA LEU A 10 -25.03 -11.64 -25.08
C LEU A 10 -24.60 -10.81 -23.86
N ALA A 11 -25.46 -9.87 -23.49
CA ALA A 11 -25.45 -9.23 -22.18
C ALA A 11 -26.47 -9.97 -21.30
N ALA A 12 -26.00 -10.88 -20.46
CA ALA A 12 -26.82 -11.48 -19.41
C ALA A 12 -26.80 -10.55 -18.19
N ALA A 13 -27.83 -9.72 -18.04
CA ALA A 13 -28.10 -8.99 -16.82
C ALA A 13 -28.68 -9.97 -15.79
N ALA A 14 -27.86 -10.38 -14.82
CA ALA A 14 -28.34 -11.10 -13.63
C ALA A 14 -29.01 -10.10 -12.69
N VAL A 15 -30.34 -10.09 -12.67
CA VAL A 15 -31.13 -9.43 -11.62
C VAL A 15 -31.09 -10.32 -10.38
N MET A 16 -30.21 -10.01 -9.43
CA MET A 16 -30.30 -10.57 -8.08
C MET A 16 -31.39 -9.83 -7.32
N GLN A 17 -32.56 -10.46 -7.18
CA GLN A 17 -33.56 -10.06 -6.20
C GLN A 17 -33.05 -10.43 -4.80
N ALA A 18 -32.71 -9.43 -4.00
CA ALA A 18 -32.46 -9.59 -2.58
C ALA A 18 -33.82 -9.69 -1.87
N THR A 19 -34.23 -10.90 -1.52
CA THR A 19 -35.31 -11.13 -0.55
C THR A 19 -34.70 -11.04 0.85
N SER A 20 -34.98 -9.94 1.55
CA SER A 20 -34.68 -9.82 2.98
C SER A 20 -35.53 -10.83 3.77
N PRO A 21 -34.96 -11.72 4.59
CA PRO A 21 -35.75 -12.46 5.54
C PRO A 21 -36.27 -11.50 6.63
N ALA A 22 -37.58 -11.44 6.77
CA ALA A 22 -38.25 -10.75 7.86
C ALA A 22 -37.78 -11.35 9.19
N MET A 23 -37.13 -10.53 10.03
CA MET A 23 -36.81 -10.91 11.40
C MET A 23 -38.11 -11.02 12.19
N ALA A 24 -38.45 -12.24 12.59
CA ALA A 24 -39.50 -12.48 13.57
C ALA A 24 -39.07 -11.86 14.91
N GLN A 25 -39.80 -10.84 15.36
CA GLN A 25 -39.70 -10.33 16.72
C GLN A 25 -40.17 -11.41 17.69
N TYR A 26 -39.23 -12.02 18.41
CA TYR A 26 -39.52 -12.88 19.54
C TYR A 26 -39.94 -11.99 20.73
N ASN A 27 -41.24 -11.93 20.99
CA ASN A 27 -41.83 -11.17 22.09
C ASN A 27 -41.80 -12.05 23.35
N ASP A 28 -40.77 -11.91 24.17
CA ASP A 28 -40.60 -12.67 25.43
C ASP A 28 -41.44 -12.03 26.54
N ASN A 29 -42.73 -12.37 26.59
CA ASN A 29 -43.65 -11.98 27.66
C ASN A 29 -43.48 -12.88 28.89
N ARG A 30 -42.43 -12.66 29.69
CA ARG A 30 -42.31 -13.24 31.03
C ARG A 30 -42.64 -12.19 32.11
N PRO A 31 -43.64 -12.42 32.97
CA PRO A 31 -43.95 -11.52 34.07
C PRO A 31 -42.99 -11.76 35.26
N GLY A 32 -42.40 -10.67 35.76
CA GLY A 32 -41.76 -10.60 37.08
C GLY A 32 -40.24 -10.43 37.09
N ARG A 33 -39.75 -9.20 36.87
CA ARG A 33 -38.44 -8.75 37.39
C ARG A 33 -38.68 -7.58 38.33
N TYR A 34 -38.35 -7.77 39.61
CA TYR A 34 -38.28 -6.69 40.59
C TYR A 34 -37.19 -5.69 40.17
N PRO A 35 -37.35 -4.39 40.44
CA PRO A 35 -36.31 -3.39 40.15
C PRO A 35 -35.05 -3.74 40.95
N GLU A 36 -33.96 -3.98 40.23
CA GLU A 36 -32.63 -4.20 40.79
C GLU A 36 -32.19 -2.95 41.54
N ALA A 37 -31.81 -3.10 42.81
CA ALA A 37 -31.30 -2.00 43.60
C ALA A 37 -30.06 -1.39 42.92
N PRO A 38 -29.91 -0.05 42.90
CA PRO A 38 -28.75 0.58 42.29
C PRO A 38 -27.48 0.10 42.98
N MET A 39 -26.55 -0.46 42.20
CA MET A 39 -25.25 -0.89 42.71
C MET A 39 -24.50 0.31 43.32
N PRO A 40 -23.83 0.14 44.47
CA PRO A 40 -22.99 1.18 45.03
C PRO A 40 -21.87 1.56 44.04
N PRO A 41 -21.46 2.84 43.99
CA PRO A 41 -20.40 3.29 43.10
C PRO A 41 -19.09 2.53 43.40
N PRO A 42 -18.34 2.11 42.37
CA PRO A 42 -17.07 1.42 42.58
C PRO A 42 -16.08 2.31 43.35
N PRO A 43 -15.22 1.73 44.20
CA PRO A 43 -14.21 2.49 44.94
C PRO A 43 -13.28 3.23 43.96
N PRO A 44 -12.75 4.41 44.32
CA PRO A 44 -11.86 5.18 43.46
C PRO A 44 -10.54 4.43 43.25
N GLY A 45 -10.48 3.63 42.18
CA GLY A 45 -9.25 3.07 41.66
C GLY A 45 -8.45 4.12 40.90
N GLN A 46 -7.12 4.06 40.97
CA GLN A 46 -6.26 4.84 40.09
C GLN A 46 -6.61 4.49 38.64
N TYR A 47 -7.15 5.45 37.89
CA TYR A 47 -7.52 5.25 36.50
C TYR A 47 -6.26 5.21 35.64
N LEU A 48 -5.86 4.01 35.22
CA LEU A 48 -4.82 3.86 34.21
C LEU A 48 -5.32 4.46 32.89
N GLN A 49 -4.55 5.38 32.34
CA GLN A 49 -4.84 5.98 31.04
C GLN A 49 -4.20 5.14 29.93
N GLU A 50 -5.00 4.77 28.93
CA GLU A 50 -4.60 3.85 27.87
C GLU A 50 -4.31 4.57 26.54
N GLY A 51 -3.11 4.33 26.00
CA GLY A 51 -2.71 4.69 24.64
C GLY A 51 -2.52 3.46 23.78
N THR A 52 -3.11 3.42 22.58
CA THR A 52 -3.02 2.26 21.68
C THR A 52 -2.44 2.63 20.31
N LEU A 53 -1.66 1.72 19.73
CA LEU A 53 -1.13 1.80 18.37
C LEU A 53 -1.28 0.44 17.70
N GLU A 54 -1.76 0.44 16.46
CA GLU A 54 -1.77 -0.75 15.62
C GLU A 54 -0.61 -0.71 14.63
N ILE A 55 0.16 -1.80 14.61
CA ILE A 55 1.26 -2.04 13.68
C ILE A 55 0.80 -3.12 12.73
N GLN A 56 0.70 -2.78 11.45
CA GLN A 56 0.25 -3.69 10.41
C GLN A 56 1.43 -4.29 9.66
N GLY A 57 1.29 -5.54 9.22
CA GLY A 57 2.23 -6.13 8.26
C GLY A 57 3.57 -6.57 8.85
N ILE A 58 3.63 -7.04 10.10
CA ILE A 58 4.86 -7.58 10.69
C ILE A 58 5.36 -8.75 9.86
N SER A 59 6.64 -8.67 9.46
CA SER A 59 7.23 -9.57 8.47
C SER A 59 7.65 -10.92 9.06
N ARG A 60 7.78 -11.93 8.19
CA ARG A 60 8.34 -13.26 8.52
C ARG A 60 9.87 -13.31 8.47
N LYS A 61 10.53 -12.15 8.51
CA LYS A 61 11.99 -12.13 8.38
C LYS A 61 12.59 -12.82 9.61
N SER A 62 13.39 -13.85 9.37
CA SER A 62 14.04 -14.60 10.45
C SER A 62 14.86 -13.66 11.33
N GLY A 63 14.66 -13.74 12.65
CA GLY A 63 15.23 -12.82 13.63
C GLY A 63 14.42 -11.55 13.88
N GLY A 64 13.28 -11.39 13.19
CA GLY A 64 12.35 -10.29 13.36
C GLY A 64 12.77 -8.97 12.70
N GLU A 65 11.89 -7.98 12.86
CA GLU A 65 12.08 -6.60 12.45
C GLU A 65 11.89 -5.67 13.65
N TYR A 66 12.71 -4.60 13.70
CA TYR A 66 12.65 -3.62 14.77
C TYR A 66 11.59 -2.57 14.46
N TYR A 67 10.62 -2.42 15.35
CA TYR A 67 9.60 -1.38 15.32
C TYR A 67 9.88 -0.39 16.44
N ARG A 68 10.11 0.88 16.09
CA ARG A 68 10.24 1.97 17.05
C ARG A 68 8.91 2.71 17.16
N ILE A 69 8.36 2.75 18.37
CA ILE A 69 7.12 3.44 18.69
C ILE A 69 7.49 4.66 19.52
N SER A 70 7.36 5.84 18.93
CA SER A 70 7.63 7.10 19.62
C SER A 70 6.39 7.58 20.36
N LEU A 71 6.58 8.17 21.53
CA LEU A 71 5.53 8.88 22.24
C LEU A 71 5.57 10.36 21.83
N ARG A 72 4.42 10.97 21.55
CA ARG A 72 4.37 12.41 21.20
C ARG A 72 4.89 13.32 22.31
N ARG A 73 4.81 12.86 23.56
CA ARG A 73 5.36 13.48 24.77
C ARG A 73 5.95 12.39 25.65
N ALA A 74 6.98 12.72 26.43
CA ALA A 74 7.57 11.75 27.36
C ALA A 74 6.59 11.45 28.51
N VAL A 75 6.27 10.18 28.75
CA VAL A 75 5.27 9.77 29.76
C VAL A 75 5.81 8.69 30.69
N SER A 76 5.42 8.71 31.97
CA SER A 76 5.64 7.61 32.91
C SER A 76 4.74 6.43 32.53
N LEU A 77 5.33 5.33 32.05
CA LEU A 77 4.56 4.13 31.71
C LEU A 77 4.57 3.16 32.88
N GLU A 78 3.41 2.62 33.22
CA GLU A 78 3.28 1.56 34.22
C GLU A 78 3.37 0.18 33.57
N ARG A 79 2.75 0.00 32.40
CA ARG A 79 2.68 -1.31 31.73
C ARG A 79 2.55 -1.18 30.23
N ILE A 80 3.09 -2.16 29.51
CA ILE A 80 2.95 -2.30 28.07
C ILE A 80 2.31 -3.67 27.78
N GLU A 81 1.35 -3.70 26.85
CA GLU A 81 0.73 -4.92 26.35
C GLU A 81 0.89 -4.99 24.84
N VAL A 82 1.18 -6.20 24.34
CA VAL A 82 1.36 -6.48 22.91
C VAL A 82 0.43 -7.63 22.54
N ALA A 83 -0.61 -7.33 21.77
CA ALA A 83 -1.62 -8.30 21.35
C ALA A 83 -1.53 -8.61 19.86
N ALA A 84 -1.62 -9.88 19.49
CA ALA A 84 -1.71 -10.29 18.09
C ALA A 84 -3.14 -10.13 17.60
N LEU A 85 -3.34 -9.28 16.59
CA LEU A 85 -4.62 -9.02 15.92
C LEU A 85 -4.82 -9.94 14.71
N ALA A 86 -3.74 -10.20 13.96
CA ALA A 86 -3.75 -11.12 12.84
C ALA A 86 -2.55 -12.05 12.91
N MET A 87 -2.75 -13.34 12.63
CA MET A 87 -1.73 -14.39 12.64
C MET A 87 -1.01 -14.58 13.99
N ARG A 88 0.02 -15.44 14.00
CA ARG A 88 0.83 -15.75 15.19
C ARG A 88 2.03 -14.82 15.25
N LEU A 89 2.41 -14.37 16.44
CA LEU A 89 3.51 -13.44 16.68
C LEU A 89 4.52 -14.03 17.65
N LYS A 90 5.80 -13.71 17.45
CA LYS A 90 6.86 -13.87 18.44
C LYS A 90 7.56 -12.53 18.68
N ILE A 91 7.79 -12.18 19.95
CA ILE A 91 8.61 -11.04 20.32
C ILE A 91 9.98 -11.59 20.73
N HIS A 92 11.04 -11.15 20.04
CA HIS A 92 12.41 -11.58 20.31
C HIS A 92 13.05 -10.72 21.41
N ASP A 93 12.80 -9.41 21.37
CA ASP A 93 13.28 -8.46 22.35
C ASP A 93 12.39 -7.22 22.40
N ALA A 94 12.38 -6.51 23.51
CA ALA A 94 11.78 -5.19 23.61
C ALA A 94 12.50 -4.34 24.66
N SER A 95 12.53 -3.03 24.42
CA SER A 95 13.11 -2.07 25.35
C SER A 95 12.37 -0.74 25.30
N VAL A 96 12.42 0.01 26.39
CA VAL A 96 11.97 1.40 26.43
C VAL A 96 13.18 2.33 26.41
N ILE A 97 13.02 3.50 25.82
CA ILE A 97 14.00 4.59 25.81
C ILE A 97 13.44 5.70 26.67
N THR A 98 14.21 6.07 27.68
CA THR A 98 13.89 7.13 28.63
C THR A 98 14.22 8.51 28.07
N GLU A 99 13.70 9.56 28.72
CA GLU A 99 13.98 10.96 28.40
C GLU A 99 15.48 11.30 28.50
N ASP A 100 16.22 10.63 29.38
CA ASP A 100 17.69 10.74 29.51
C ASP A 100 18.46 9.91 28.47
N GLY A 101 17.77 9.24 27.55
CA GLY A 101 18.36 8.43 26.49
C GLY A 101 18.82 7.04 26.94
N GLN A 102 18.59 6.67 28.20
CA GLN A 102 18.87 5.33 28.70
C GLN A 102 17.89 4.32 28.09
N ARG A 103 18.42 3.23 27.53
CA ARG A 103 17.64 2.08 27.07
C ARG A 103 17.47 1.07 28.20
N VAL A 104 16.23 0.70 28.49
CA VAL A 104 15.86 -0.28 29.53
C VAL A 104 15.13 -1.46 28.88
N SER A 105 15.65 -2.68 29.03
CA SER A 105 15.04 -3.89 28.45
C SER A 105 13.81 -4.32 29.24
N ILE A 106 12.76 -4.79 28.54
CA ILE A 106 11.54 -5.35 29.13
C ILE A 106 11.70 -6.87 29.17
N ARG A 107 11.92 -7.43 30.36
CA ARG A 107 12.33 -8.83 30.52
C ARG A 107 11.29 -9.82 30.00
N GLU A 108 10.00 -9.54 30.19
CA GLU A 108 8.89 -10.43 29.82
C GLU A 108 8.73 -10.55 28.30
N PHE A 109 9.23 -9.57 27.55
CA PHE A 109 9.22 -9.55 26.09
C PHE A 109 10.49 -10.16 25.48
N ARG A 110 11.43 -10.64 26.30
CA ARG A 110 12.63 -11.30 25.82
C ARG A 110 12.32 -12.73 25.40
N ASN A 111 12.37 -12.97 24.10
CA ASN A 111 12.16 -14.28 23.46
C ASN A 111 10.88 -14.98 23.93
N THR A 112 9.73 -14.34 23.70
CA THR A 112 8.43 -14.89 24.07
C THR A 112 8.14 -16.20 23.34
N ALA A 113 7.20 -16.99 23.87
CA ALA A 113 6.56 -18.03 23.07
C ALA A 113 5.82 -17.41 21.87
N VAL A 114 5.59 -18.22 20.83
CA VAL A 114 4.76 -17.82 19.69
C VAL A 114 3.29 -17.80 20.14
N PHE A 115 2.68 -16.63 20.23
CA PHE A 115 1.28 -16.47 20.63
C PHE A 115 0.37 -16.15 19.45
N GLY A 116 -0.90 -16.58 19.52
CA GLY A 116 -1.87 -16.47 18.43
C GLY A 116 -2.81 -15.28 18.55
N VAL A 117 -3.70 -15.13 17.57
CA VAL A 117 -4.73 -14.07 17.54
C VAL A 117 -5.54 -14.07 18.83
N GLY A 118 -5.75 -12.89 19.41
CA GLY A 118 -6.49 -12.71 20.67
C GLY A 118 -5.67 -13.01 21.93
N SER A 119 -4.45 -13.54 21.79
CA SER A 119 -3.49 -13.64 22.89
C SER A 119 -2.66 -12.36 22.99
N ARG A 120 -2.22 -12.03 24.21
CA ARG A 120 -1.35 -10.88 24.48
C ARG A 120 -0.17 -11.25 25.36
N ALA A 121 0.98 -10.65 25.07
CA ALA A 121 2.10 -10.56 25.99
C ALA A 121 1.95 -9.28 26.82
N VAL A 122 2.26 -9.34 28.12
CA VAL A 122 2.14 -8.21 29.04
C VAL A 122 3.47 -8.03 29.77
N SER A 123 3.95 -6.79 29.85
CA SER A 123 5.17 -6.46 30.59
C SER A 123 4.95 -6.56 32.10
N GLU A 124 6.03 -6.64 32.86
CA GLU A 124 5.96 -6.30 34.29
C GLU A 124 5.60 -4.82 34.50
N ASN A 125 5.36 -4.46 35.77
CA ASN A 125 5.21 -3.06 36.14
C ASN A 125 6.54 -2.35 35.94
N LEU A 126 6.57 -1.44 34.98
CA LEU A 126 7.69 -0.59 34.62
C LEU A 126 7.84 0.47 35.73
N ASN A 127 8.40 0.09 36.89
CA ASN A 127 8.64 0.97 38.03
C ASN A 127 9.83 1.92 37.76
N LEU A 128 9.80 2.60 36.62
CA LEU A 128 10.85 3.51 36.16
C LEU A 128 10.57 4.91 36.69
N ARG A 129 11.60 5.54 37.26
CA ARG A 129 11.51 6.95 37.71
C ARG A 129 11.55 7.93 36.54
N SER A 130 12.12 7.53 35.41
CA SER A 130 12.25 8.34 34.20
C SER A 130 11.04 8.18 33.29
N ARG A 131 10.68 9.26 32.61
CA ARG A 131 9.66 9.26 31.55
C ARG A 131 10.19 8.57 30.30
N ILE A 132 9.29 7.94 29.54
CA ILE A 132 9.59 7.19 28.33
C ILE A 132 9.28 8.01 27.09
N VAL A 133 10.23 8.09 26.15
CA VAL A 133 10.08 8.77 24.87
C VAL A 133 9.83 7.80 23.71
N ALA A 134 10.27 6.55 23.82
CA ALA A 134 10.05 5.54 22.80
C ALA A 134 10.04 4.11 23.35
N ILE A 135 9.42 3.20 22.60
CA ILE A 135 9.38 1.75 22.83
C ILE A 135 9.94 1.08 21.57
N ASP A 136 11.00 0.31 21.70
CA ASP A 136 11.57 -0.51 20.64
C ASP A 136 11.09 -1.97 20.82
N ILE A 137 10.50 -2.55 19.78
CA ILE A 137 10.03 -3.95 19.77
C ILE A 137 10.65 -4.68 18.60
N LEU A 138 11.33 -5.80 18.85
CA LEU A 138 11.82 -6.73 17.82
C LEU A 138 10.84 -7.89 17.71
N ALA A 139 10.07 -7.95 16.63
CA ALA A 139 9.01 -8.95 16.46
C ALA A 139 9.08 -9.67 15.10
N GLU A 140 8.59 -10.90 15.07
CA GLU A 140 8.53 -11.77 13.90
C GLU A 140 7.14 -12.40 13.78
N SER A 141 6.60 -12.41 12.55
CA SER A 141 5.36 -13.12 12.25
C SER A 141 5.60 -14.62 12.00
N TYR A 142 4.80 -15.45 12.66
CA TYR A 142 4.73 -16.92 12.50
C TYR A 142 3.47 -17.36 11.73
N GLY A 143 2.93 -16.45 10.91
CA GLY A 143 1.90 -16.63 9.89
C GLY A 143 2.13 -15.57 8.80
N GLY A 144 1.32 -15.49 7.72
CA GLY A 144 1.61 -14.67 6.51
C GLY A 144 2.30 -13.33 6.80
N TYR A 145 1.51 -12.40 7.32
CA TYR A 145 1.93 -11.20 8.02
C TYR A 145 1.14 -11.12 9.32
N ALA A 146 1.71 -10.53 10.36
CA ALA A 146 1.02 -10.35 11.63
C ALA A 146 0.66 -8.87 11.84
N ASP A 147 -0.54 -8.64 12.36
CA ASP A 147 -0.95 -7.32 12.83
C ASP A 147 -0.93 -7.34 14.35
N VAL A 148 -0.47 -6.24 14.94
CA VAL A 148 -0.21 -6.16 16.37
C VAL A 148 -0.79 -4.89 16.94
N ARG A 149 -1.44 -4.99 18.10
CA ARG A 149 -1.83 -3.86 18.92
C ARG A 149 -0.84 -3.71 20.06
N VAL A 150 -0.25 -2.54 20.17
CA VAL A 150 0.56 -2.14 21.32
C VAL A 150 -0.26 -1.19 22.17
N THR A 151 -0.45 -1.55 23.43
CA THR A 151 -1.16 -0.76 24.43
C THR A 151 -0.16 -0.32 25.49
N ALA A 152 -0.07 0.99 25.73
CA ALA A 152 0.73 1.57 26.81
C ALA A 152 -0.21 2.15 27.88
N LEU A 153 0.04 1.79 29.13
CA LEU A 153 -0.72 2.21 30.31
C LEU A 153 0.13 3.16 31.15
N SER A 154 -0.49 4.24 31.63
CA SER A 154 0.16 5.31 32.37
C SER A 154 -0.73 5.79 33.51
N THR A 155 -0.11 6.23 34.60
CA THR A 155 -0.79 6.81 35.76
C THR A 155 -1.02 8.32 35.62
N ASP A 156 -0.22 8.98 34.77
CA ASP A 156 -0.11 10.44 34.78
C ASP A 156 -0.92 11.07 33.64
N GLU A 157 -0.66 10.62 32.41
CA GLU A 157 -1.32 11.10 31.19
C GLU A 157 -1.48 10.00 30.14
N ARG A 158 -2.47 10.15 29.25
CA ARG A 158 -2.77 9.21 28.17
C ARG A 158 -1.63 9.18 27.15
N PRO A 159 -0.92 8.05 26.98
CA PRO A 159 0.17 7.95 26.01
C PRO A 159 -0.36 8.13 24.58
N GLN A 160 0.31 8.95 23.78
CA GLN A 160 0.01 9.11 22.37
C GLN A 160 1.11 8.47 21.54
N LEU A 161 0.87 7.24 21.11
CA LEU A 161 1.82 6.39 20.40
C LEU A 161 1.82 6.71 18.90
N VAL A 162 3.00 6.75 18.29
CA VAL A 162 3.20 6.94 16.85
C VAL A 162 4.30 5.99 16.37
N LEU A 163 4.07 5.31 15.24
CA LEU A 163 5.10 4.49 14.63
C LEU A 163 6.19 5.41 14.04
N GLY A 164 7.41 5.30 14.55
CA GLY A 164 8.57 6.03 14.05
C GLY A 164 9.09 5.44 12.74
N ASN A 165 9.80 6.26 11.95
CA ASN A 165 10.45 5.79 10.73
C ASN A 165 11.46 4.69 11.07
N LEU A 166 11.24 3.51 10.49
CA LEU A 166 12.04 2.30 10.67
C LEU A 166 13.46 2.50 10.14
N GLN A 167 14.37 2.99 10.97
CA GLN A 167 15.80 2.80 10.76
C GLN A 167 16.49 2.75 12.12
N PRO A 168 16.78 1.55 12.66
CA PRO A 168 17.84 1.45 13.64
C PRO A 168 19.12 1.96 12.97
N GLU A 169 19.73 2.99 13.54
CA GLU A 169 21.09 3.40 13.17
C GLU A 169 21.97 2.15 13.24
N ARG A 170 22.33 1.63 12.06
CA ARG A 170 23.37 0.60 12.00
C ARG A 170 24.65 1.29 12.44
N PRO A 171 25.45 0.67 13.33
CA PRO A 171 26.82 1.13 13.57
C PRO A 171 27.50 1.33 12.22
N GLN A 172 27.89 2.56 11.94
CA GLN A 172 28.50 2.93 10.66
C GLN A 172 29.74 2.05 10.46
N ARG A 173 29.71 1.24 9.39
CA ARG A 173 30.94 0.59 8.93
C ARG A 173 31.86 1.68 8.40
N PRO A 174 33.15 1.70 8.76
CA PRO A 174 34.10 2.67 8.25
C PRO A 174 34.10 2.67 6.72
N ASP A 175 33.96 3.87 6.15
CA ASP A 175 33.86 4.12 4.72
C ASP A 175 35.07 3.53 3.97
N ARG A 176 34.80 2.79 2.89
CA ARG A 176 35.82 2.39 1.93
C ARG A 176 36.15 3.60 1.04
N PRO A 177 37.43 3.95 0.84
CA PRO A 177 37.81 5.08 0.01
C PRO A 177 37.38 4.92 -1.45
N ASN A 178 36.82 6.00 -2.00
CA ASN A 178 36.31 6.14 -3.36
C ASN A 178 37.37 5.76 -4.41
N ARG A 179 36.95 4.92 -5.37
CA ARG A 179 37.74 4.61 -6.56
C ARG A 179 37.48 5.69 -7.62
N PRO A 180 38.52 6.28 -8.26
CA PRO A 180 38.34 7.31 -9.28
C PRO A 180 37.54 6.79 -10.48
N GLU A 181 36.50 7.53 -10.86
CA GLU A 181 35.73 7.32 -12.08
C GLU A 181 36.61 7.56 -13.31
N ARG A 182 36.44 6.69 -14.31
CA ARG A 182 37.20 6.72 -15.56
C ARG A 182 36.47 7.66 -16.54
N PRO A 183 37.17 8.52 -17.31
CA PRO A 183 36.53 9.44 -18.24
C PRO A 183 35.85 8.70 -19.39
N ASP A 184 34.58 9.03 -19.63
CA ASP A 184 33.79 8.48 -20.72
C ASP A 184 34.32 8.89 -22.09
N ARG A 185 34.32 7.91 -22.99
CA ARG A 185 34.74 7.99 -24.38
C ARG A 185 33.60 8.60 -25.22
N PRO A 186 33.85 9.57 -26.12
CA PRO A 186 32.80 10.16 -26.94
C PRO A 186 32.36 9.16 -28.02
N GLY A 187 31.21 8.53 -27.78
CA GLY A 187 30.55 7.59 -28.67
C GLY A 187 29.65 8.31 -29.68
N ASN A 188 30.19 8.40 -30.90
CA ASN A 188 29.56 8.59 -32.21
C ASN A 188 28.01 8.49 -32.27
N GLY A 189 27.38 9.59 -32.68
CA GLY A 189 25.94 9.69 -32.90
C GLY A 189 25.49 8.99 -34.18
N GLY A 190 24.86 7.83 -34.02
CA GLY A 190 23.99 7.22 -35.03
C GLY A 190 22.54 7.57 -34.74
N GLY A 191 21.90 8.33 -35.63
CA GLY A 191 20.51 8.78 -35.50
C GLY A 191 19.52 7.63 -35.32
N HIS A 192 18.88 7.57 -34.16
CA HIS A 192 17.69 6.76 -33.93
C HIS A 192 16.44 7.61 -34.15
N GLY A 193 15.98 7.66 -35.40
CA GLY A 193 14.60 8.02 -35.76
C GLY A 193 13.61 6.88 -35.41
N GLY A 194 13.66 6.36 -34.18
CA GLY A 194 12.91 5.19 -33.72
C GLY A 194 11.82 5.47 -32.67
N GLY A 195 11.41 6.73 -32.51
CA GLY A 195 10.65 7.20 -31.33
C GLY A 195 9.21 6.68 -31.16
N ASN A 196 8.56 6.11 -32.18
CA ASN A 196 7.10 5.87 -32.12
C ASN A 196 6.65 4.41 -32.30
N ASN A 197 7.57 3.44 -32.45
CA ASN A 197 7.16 2.05 -32.75
C ASN A 197 6.92 1.17 -31.52
N VAL A 198 7.35 1.59 -30.32
CA VAL A 198 7.21 0.77 -29.10
C VAL A 198 5.73 0.61 -28.72
N CYS A 199 4.94 1.68 -28.84
CA CYS A 199 3.50 1.61 -28.53
C CYS A 199 2.68 0.93 -29.63
N ALA A 200 3.11 1.04 -30.90
CA ALA A 200 2.40 0.47 -32.04
C ALA A 200 2.63 -1.04 -32.24
N ARG A 201 3.71 -1.61 -31.67
CA ARG A 201 4.08 -3.03 -31.81
C ARG A 201 4.13 -3.76 -30.47
N ARG A 202 3.24 -3.42 -29.55
CA ARG A 202 3.17 -4.16 -28.30
C ARG A 202 2.80 -5.60 -28.58
N ALA A 203 3.63 -6.50 -28.08
CA ALA A 203 3.28 -7.89 -28.05
C ALA A 203 2.05 -8.09 -27.16
N ASP A 204 1.16 -8.98 -27.59
CA ASP A 204 -0.03 -9.34 -26.84
C ASP A 204 0.01 -10.83 -26.58
N VAL A 205 0.37 -11.20 -25.36
CA VAL A 205 0.44 -12.62 -24.96
C VAL A 205 -0.93 -13.19 -24.58
N THR A 206 -2.01 -12.40 -24.60
CA THR A 206 -3.32 -12.85 -24.10
C THR A 206 -3.88 -14.05 -24.84
N GLN A 207 -3.68 -14.16 -26.15
CA GLN A 207 -4.14 -15.32 -26.91
C GLN A 207 -3.41 -16.60 -26.48
N LEU A 208 -2.09 -16.52 -26.26
CA LEU A 208 -1.30 -17.64 -25.75
C LEU A 208 -1.71 -17.99 -24.32
N LEU A 209 -1.91 -16.99 -23.46
CA LEU A 209 -2.37 -17.21 -22.09
C LEU A 209 -3.78 -17.79 -22.03
N ALA A 210 -4.68 -17.42 -22.95
CA ALA A 210 -6.02 -17.98 -23.05
C ALA A 210 -5.99 -19.46 -23.49
N GLN A 211 -5.09 -19.82 -24.41
CA GLN A 211 -4.89 -21.22 -24.78
C GLN A 211 -4.38 -22.04 -23.57
N LEU A 212 -3.38 -21.53 -22.85
CA LEU A 212 -2.85 -22.20 -21.66
C LEU A 212 -3.89 -22.27 -20.52
N ASP A 213 -4.79 -21.28 -20.39
CA ASP A 213 -5.91 -21.32 -19.44
C ASP A 213 -6.88 -22.48 -19.73
N ALA A 214 -7.21 -22.71 -21.01
CA ALA A 214 -8.06 -23.83 -21.43
C ALA A 214 -7.42 -25.19 -21.12
N ASP A 215 -6.10 -25.30 -21.31
CA ASP A 215 -5.34 -26.50 -20.96
C ASP A 215 -5.32 -26.72 -19.44
N MET A 216 -5.03 -25.68 -18.65
CA MET A 216 -5.09 -25.74 -17.18
C MET A 216 -6.46 -26.18 -16.67
N GLU A 217 -7.55 -25.64 -17.23
CA GLU A 217 -8.91 -26.00 -16.84
C GLU A 217 -9.24 -27.45 -17.20
N THR A 218 -8.74 -27.94 -18.34
CA THR A 218 -8.87 -29.34 -18.75
C THR A 218 -8.16 -30.25 -17.75
N TYR A 219 -6.89 -30.00 -17.42
CA TYR A 219 -6.15 -30.81 -16.45
C TYR A 219 -6.72 -30.73 -15.04
N SER A 220 -7.21 -29.56 -14.61
CA SER A 220 -7.90 -29.40 -13.33
C SER A 220 -9.17 -30.26 -13.26
N ARG A 221 -9.98 -30.31 -14.32
CA ARG A 221 -11.18 -31.15 -14.40
C ARG A 221 -10.83 -32.63 -14.41
N THR A 222 -9.86 -33.04 -15.24
CA THR A 222 -9.40 -34.44 -15.29
C THR A 222 -8.90 -34.89 -13.92
N LYS A 223 -8.08 -34.08 -13.24
CA LYS A 223 -7.60 -34.37 -11.89
C LYS A 223 -8.76 -34.56 -10.90
N ASN A 224 -9.75 -33.68 -10.91
CA ASN A 224 -10.90 -33.77 -10.01
C ASN A 224 -11.82 -34.96 -10.29
N SER A 225 -11.87 -35.45 -11.53
CA SER A 225 -12.66 -36.62 -11.91
C SER A 225 -11.94 -37.97 -11.65
N ALA A 226 -10.62 -37.95 -11.48
CA ALA A 226 -9.83 -39.16 -11.30
C ALA A 226 -9.73 -39.57 -9.83
N SER A 227 -9.67 -40.88 -9.57
CA SER A 227 -9.41 -41.40 -8.22
C SER A 227 -8.07 -40.90 -7.70
N TYR A 228 -8.06 -40.43 -6.45
CA TYR A 228 -6.86 -39.89 -5.80
C TYR A 228 -5.69 -40.91 -5.88
N GLY A 229 -4.52 -40.44 -6.28
CA GLY A 229 -3.31 -41.25 -6.42
C GLY A 229 -3.26 -42.16 -7.66
N SER A 230 -4.32 -42.22 -8.47
CA SER A 230 -4.29 -42.96 -9.74
C SER A 230 -3.25 -42.37 -10.72
N PRO A 231 -2.76 -43.16 -11.70
CA PRO A 231 -1.86 -42.65 -12.73
C PRO A 231 -2.43 -41.43 -13.48
N VAL A 232 -3.75 -41.42 -13.74
CA VAL A 232 -4.45 -40.30 -14.39
C VAL A 232 -4.46 -39.06 -13.49
N TYR A 233 -4.73 -39.22 -12.19
CA TYR A 233 -4.67 -38.12 -11.22
C TYR A 233 -3.26 -37.50 -11.18
N ASN A 234 -2.22 -38.33 -11.04
CA ASN A 234 -0.83 -37.87 -10.94
C ASN A 234 -0.34 -37.24 -12.26
N MET A 235 -0.79 -37.75 -13.40
CA MET A 235 -0.48 -37.15 -14.70
C MET A 235 -1.17 -35.78 -14.85
N ALA A 236 -2.47 -35.69 -14.59
CA ALA A 236 -3.21 -34.43 -14.67
C ALA A 236 -2.67 -33.38 -13.70
N GLU A 237 -2.23 -33.79 -12.51
CA GLU A 237 -1.58 -32.92 -11.55
C GLU A 237 -0.25 -32.35 -12.07
N ARG A 238 0.62 -33.19 -12.64
CA ARG A 238 1.89 -32.75 -13.23
C ARG A 238 1.67 -31.80 -14.41
N GLU A 239 0.73 -32.12 -15.30
CA GLU A 239 0.42 -31.27 -16.45
C GLU A 239 -0.19 -29.93 -16.04
N LEU A 240 -1.04 -29.90 -15.01
CA LEU A 240 -1.54 -28.65 -14.43
C LEU A 240 -0.39 -27.76 -13.92
N GLN A 241 0.56 -28.33 -13.18
CA GLN A 241 1.72 -27.60 -12.66
C GLN A 241 2.64 -27.11 -13.79
N ALA A 242 2.90 -27.97 -14.79
CA ALA A 242 3.73 -27.63 -15.94
C ALA A 242 3.10 -26.51 -16.78
N THR A 243 1.77 -26.54 -16.95
CA THR A 243 1.04 -25.51 -17.68
C THR A 243 1.06 -24.19 -16.91
N ALA A 244 0.83 -24.22 -15.58
CA ALA A 244 0.98 -23.03 -14.74
C ALA A 244 2.40 -22.42 -14.82
N ALA A 245 3.45 -23.25 -14.81
CA ALA A 245 4.82 -22.80 -14.97
C ALA A 245 5.06 -22.10 -16.32
N LYS A 246 4.53 -22.65 -17.43
CA LYS A 246 4.59 -22.01 -18.75
C LYS A 246 3.86 -20.67 -18.77
N MET A 247 2.69 -20.57 -18.12
CA MET A 247 1.97 -19.28 -18.02
C MET A 247 2.76 -18.24 -17.24
N ILE A 248 3.43 -18.65 -16.15
CA ILE A 248 4.32 -17.79 -15.37
C ILE A 248 5.51 -17.33 -16.20
N GLU A 249 6.09 -18.20 -17.02
CA GLU A 249 7.18 -17.86 -17.94
C GLU A 249 6.73 -16.83 -18.98
N VAL A 250 5.59 -17.06 -19.63
CA VAL A 250 4.99 -16.13 -20.61
C VAL A 250 4.67 -14.78 -19.96
N ALA A 251 4.10 -14.75 -18.76
CA ALA A 251 3.83 -13.51 -18.04
C ALA A 251 5.13 -12.73 -17.71
N ASN A 252 6.20 -13.45 -17.33
CA ASN A 252 7.49 -12.84 -17.01
C ASN A 252 8.35 -12.50 -18.25
N SER A 253 7.94 -12.91 -19.44
CA SER A 253 8.63 -12.61 -20.68
C SER A 253 8.62 -11.11 -20.96
N ARG A 254 9.40 -10.68 -21.95
CA ARG A 254 9.38 -9.27 -22.39
C ARG A 254 8.00 -8.91 -22.93
N GLU A 255 7.44 -9.77 -23.75
CA GLU A 255 6.11 -9.64 -24.36
C GLU A 255 5.01 -9.59 -23.30
N GLY A 256 5.13 -10.40 -22.24
CA GLY A 256 4.23 -10.34 -21.09
C GLY A 256 4.22 -8.96 -20.43
N LYS A 257 5.39 -8.34 -20.23
CA LYS A 257 5.52 -6.99 -19.64
C LYS A 257 5.05 -5.87 -20.58
N GLU A 258 5.12 -6.08 -21.90
CA GLU A 258 4.64 -5.11 -22.90
C GLU A 258 3.13 -5.23 -23.15
N THR A 259 2.48 -6.29 -22.66
CA THR A 259 1.04 -6.49 -22.77
C THR A 259 0.28 -5.45 -21.95
N ALA A 260 -0.84 -4.96 -22.50
CA ALA A 260 -1.66 -3.93 -21.85
C ALA A 260 -2.09 -4.33 -20.43
N LEU A 261 -1.99 -3.38 -19.51
CA LEU A 261 -2.22 -3.62 -18.08
C LEU A 261 -3.64 -4.13 -17.82
N GLU A 262 -4.67 -3.58 -18.48
CA GLU A 262 -6.06 -4.02 -18.30
C GLU A 262 -6.26 -5.49 -18.67
N LYS A 263 -5.55 -5.97 -19.70
CA LYS A 263 -5.64 -7.36 -20.15
C LYS A 263 -5.03 -8.31 -19.14
N LEU A 264 -3.84 -7.99 -18.63
CA LEU A 264 -3.18 -8.77 -17.58
C LEU A 264 -3.97 -8.74 -16.27
N GLU A 265 -4.60 -7.60 -15.97
CA GLU A 265 -5.44 -7.45 -14.78
C GLU A 265 -6.66 -8.37 -14.83
N ILE A 266 -7.38 -8.40 -15.97
CA ILE A 266 -8.54 -9.29 -16.16
C ILE A 266 -8.12 -10.75 -15.97
N LEU A 267 -7.00 -11.15 -16.55
CA LEU A 267 -6.47 -12.52 -16.40
C LEU A 267 -6.06 -12.80 -14.95
N GLY A 268 -5.27 -11.93 -14.32
CA GLY A 268 -4.86 -12.09 -12.93
C GLY A 268 -6.04 -12.19 -11.97
N ALA A 269 -7.06 -11.35 -12.15
CA ALA A 269 -8.30 -11.40 -11.37
C ALA A 269 -9.08 -12.70 -11.58
N LEU A 270 -9.15 -13.21 -12.82
CA LEU A 270 -9.74 -14.52 -13.12
C LEU A 270 -9.01 -15.64 -12.37
N TYR A 271 -7.69 -15.61 -12.33
CA TYR A 271 -6.89 -16.61 -11.61
C TYR A 271 -7.09 -16.55 -10.10
N PHE A 272 -7.18 -15.37 -9.51
CA PHE A 272 -7.53 -15.25 -8.08
C PHE A 272 -8.95 -15.74 -7.79
N LYS A 273 -9.90 -15.56 -8.72
CA LYS A 273 -11.24 -16.16 -8.59
C LYS A 273 -11.19 -17.70 -8.64
N LYS A 274 -10.47 -18.29 -9.60
CA LYS A 274 -10.27 -19.76 -9.70
C LYS A 274 -9.55 -20.32 -8.46
N MET A 275 -8.58 -19.58 -7.92
CA MET A 275 -7.90 -19.89 -6.66
C MET A 275 -8.90 -19.95 -5.49
N ASN A 276 -9.76 -18.94 -5.33
CA ASN A 276 -10.76 -18.89 -4.24
C ASN A 276 -11.84 -19.98 -4.36
N GLN A 277 -12.05 -20.53 -5.55
CA GLN A 277 -12.95 -21.68 -5.78
C GLN A 277 -12.28 -23.03 -5.49
N SER A 278 -10.97 -23.05 -5.31
CA SER A 278 -10.18 -24.26 -5.06
C SER A 278 -9.96 -24.47 -3.55
N SER A 279 -9.90 -25.71 -3.10
CA SER A 279 -9.57 -26.02 -1.70
C SER A 279 -8.20 -25.47 -1.32
N TYR A 280 -8.11 -24.80 -0.17
CA TYR A 280 -6.86 -24.21 0.32
C TYR A 280 -5.74 -25.26 0.38
N GLY A 281 -4.55 -24.90 -0.12
CA GLY A 281 -3.38 -25.78 -0.14
C GLY A 281 -3.41 -26.87 -1.22
N SER A 282 -4.50 -27.03 -1.97
CA SER A 282 -4.55 -27.94 -3.11
C SER A 282 -3.59 -27.49 -4.23
N THR A 283 -3.20 -28.41 -5.10
CA THR A 283 -2.36 -28.10 -6.26
C THR A 283 -3.01 -27.07 -7.18
N GLN A 284 -4.34 -27.11 -7.34
CA GLN A 284 -5.11 -26.10 -8.07
C GLN A 284 -4.98 -24.72 -7.42
N TYR A 285 -5.19 -24.65 -6.10
CA TYR A 285 -5.03 -23.41 -5.34
C TYR A 285 -3.64 -22.81 -5.54
N ASN A 286 -2.59 -23.61 -5.38
CA ASN A 286 -1.20 -23.16 -5.53
C ASN A 286 -0.90 -22.73 -6.98
N ALA A 287 -1.36 -23.48 -7.97
CA ALA A 287 -1.16 -23.18 -9.39
C ALA A 287 -1.84 -21.86 -9.78
N TYR A 288 -3.14 -21.71 -9.48
CA TYR A 288 -3.90 -20.51 -9.80
C TYR A 288 -3.38 -19.28 -9.03
N SER A 289 -3.00 -19.45 -7.76
CA SER A 289 -2.34 -18.41 -6.98
C SER A 289 -1.05 -17.93 -7.66
N ALA A 290 -0.17 -18.86 -8.06
CA ALA A 290 1.11 -18.53 -8.64
C ALA A 290 0.97 -17.82 -10.01
N VAL A 291 0.05 -18.28 -10.86
CA VAL A 291 -0.25 -17.63 -12.14
C VAL A 291 -0.81 -16.23 -11.92
N GLY A 292 -1.80 -16.07 -11.02
CA GLY A 292 -2.36 -14.76 -10.67
C GLY A 292 -1.30 -13.77 -10.18
N THR A 293 -0.43 -14.20 -9.27
CA THR A 293 0.70 -13.39 -8.79
C THR A 293 1.68 -13.04 -9.91
N ALA A 294 1.98 -13.96 -10.82
CA ALA A 294 2.87 -13.69 -11.94
C ALA A 294 2.31 -12.62 -12.91
N MET A 295 0.99 -12.62 -13.16
CA MET A 295 0.35 -11.57 -13.97
C MET A 295 0.50 -10.19 -13.34
N PHE A 296 0.32 -10.07 -12.02
CA PHE A 296 0.51 -8.81 -11.32
C PHE A 296 1.98 -8.36 -11.28
N ASN A 297 2.91 -9.30 -11.09
CA ASN A 297 4.34 -9.01 -11.20
C ASN A 297 4.74 -8.54 -12.62
N ALA A 298 4.09 -9.09 -13.65
CA ALA A 298 4.28 -8.66 -15.03
C ALA A 298 3.78 -7.22 -15.23
N MET A 299 2.60 -6.88 -14.69
CA MET A 299 2.09 -5.51 -14.70
C MET A 299 3.01 -4.52 -13.96
N GLU A 300 3.51 -4.88 -12.78
CA GLU A 300 4.43 -4.02 -12.02
C GLU A 300 5.73 -3.76 -12.78
N LYS A 301 6.31 -4.78 -13.41
CA LYS A 301 7.53 -4.66 -14.23
C LYS A 301 7.28 -4.00 -15.58
N GLY A 302 6.07 -4.14 -16.13
CA GLY A 302 5.63 -3.54 -17.38
C GLY A 302 5.18 -2.09 -17.24
N LEU A 303 5.04 -1.58 -16.01
CA LEU A 303 4.44 -0.27 -15.76
C LEU A 303 5.16 0.87 -16.48
N GLU A 304 6.49 0.83 -16.62
CA GLU A 304 7.24 1.84 -17.39
C GLU A 304 6.78 1.89 -18.85
N VAL A 305 6.55 0.72 -19.47
CA VAL A 305 6.02 0.62 -20.83
C VAL A 305 4.56 1.05 -20.89
N THR A 306 3.75 0.73 -19.87
CA THR A 306 2.36 1.19 -19.72
C THR A 306 2.28 2.71 -19.64
N MET A 307 3.10 3.33 -18.78
CA MET A 307 3.17 4.78 -18.63
C MET A 307 3.62 5.49 -19.91
N ALA A 308 4.46 4.85 -20.73
CA ALA A 308 4.91 5.46 -21.98
C ALA A 308 3.84 5.44 -23.09
N CYS A 309 2.85 4.54 -23.04
CA CYS A 309 1.96 4.29 -24.17
C CYS A 309 0.46 4.38 -23.87
N ASP A 310 0.02 4.02 -22.66
CA ASP A 310 -1.41 3.96 -22.30
C ASP A 310 -1.82 5.14 -21.43
N LEU A 311 -1.02 5.44 -20.41
CA LEU A 311 -1.31 6.51 -19.46
C LEU A 311 -0.71 7.81 -20.00
N ARG A 312 -1.58 8.80 -20.21
CA ARG A 312 -1.21 10.07 -20.83
C ARG A 312 -1.09 11.22 -19.83
N SER A 313 -1.62 11.04 -18.63
CA SER A 313 -1.59 12.06 -17.57
C SER A 313 -1.39 11.46 -16.18
N THR A 314 -0.87 12.28 -15.28
CA THR A 314 -0.77 11.97 -13.84
C THR A 314 -2.13 11.63 -13.27
N GLN A 315 -3.19 12.31 -13.74
CA GLN A 315 -4.55 12.06 -13.28
C GLN A 315 -5.05 10.66 -13.66
N GLU A 316 -4.75 10.17 -14.86
CA GLU A 316 -5.06 8.80 -15.28
C GLU A 316 -4.29 7.77 -14.47
N LEU A 317 -3.00 8.00 -14.22
CA LEU A 317 -2.15 7.14 -13.39
C LEU A 317 -2.70 7.04 -11.96
N LEU A 318 -3.06 8.18 -11.35
CA LEU A 318 -3.67 8.23 -10.02
C LEU A 318 -5.06 7.57 -9.99
N ALA A 319 -5.88 7.79 -11.02
CA ALA A 319 -7.18 7.14 -11.13
C ALA A 319 -7.04 5.61 -11.21
N LYS A 320 -6.00 5.12 -11.90
CA LYS A 320 -5.68 3.69 -11.94
C LYS A 320 -5.18 3.18 -10.59
N ALA A 321 -4.34 3.94 -9.89
CA ALA A 321 -3.87 3.61 -8.54
C ALA A 321 -5.03 3.53 -7.52
N ASP A 322 -5.97 4.48 -7.59
CA ASP A 322 -7.22 4.52 -6.82
C ASP A 322 -8.10 3.31 -7.16
N GLU A 323 -8.21 2.93 -8.44
CA GLU A 323 -8.93 1.74 -8.87
C GLU A 323 -8.34 0.47 -8.25
N MET A 324 -7.01 0.29 -8.31
CA MET A 324 -6.33 -0.86 -7.71
C MET A 324 -6.52 -0.88 -6.18
N SER A 325 -6.46 0.28 -5.52
CA SER A 325 -6.73 0.40 -4.08
C SER A 325 -8.17 0.01 -3.71
N ARG A 326 -9.17 0.40 -4.51
CA ARG A 326 -10.56 -0.06 -4.32
C ARG A 326 -10.69 -1.56 -4.51
N LYS A 327 -10.06 -2.14 -5.53
CA LYS A 327 -10.06 -3.59 -5.77
C LYS A 327 -9.35 -4.36 -4.66
N MET A 328 -8.25 -3.83 -4.12
CA MET A 328 -7.57 -4.34 -2.93
C MET A 328 -8.55 -4.42 -1.74
N ASN A 329 -9.29 -3.34 -1.45
CA ASN A 329 -10.25 -3.29 -0.34
C ASN A 329 -11.46 -4.22 -0.50
N GLN A 330 -11.69 -4.75 -1.71
CA GLN A 330 -12.72 -5.78 -1.97
C GLN A 330 -12.20 -7.20 -1.70
N GLN A 331 -10.89 -7.39 -1.52
CA GLN A 331 -10.30 -8.68 -1.20
C GLN A 331 -10.15 -8.85 0.32
N SER A 332 -10.16 -10.10 0.79
CA SER A 332 -9.84 -10.38 2.19
C SER A 332 -8.43 -9.92 2.52
N TYR A 333 -8.27 -9.22 3.65
CA TYR A 333 -6.99 -8.70 4.10
C TYR A 333 -5.92 -9.79 4.16
N GLY A 334 -4.73 -9.50 3.66
CA GLY A 334 -3.59 -10.43 3.62
C GLY A 334 -3.72 -11.59 2.62
N SER A 335 -4.83 -11.71 1.88
CA SER A 335 -4.95 -12.67 0.79
C SER A 335 -3.93 -12.40 -0.33
N VAL A 336 -3.67 -13.42 -1.16
CA VAL A 336 -2.77 -13.28 -2.32
C VAL A 336 -3.24 -12.15 -3.25
N ALA A 337 -4.55 -12.08 -3.51
CA ALA A 337 -5.15 -11.04 -4.34
C ALA A 337 -4.99 -9.65 -3.69
N TYR A 338 -5.26 -9.54 -2.39
CA TYR A 338 -5.05 -8.29 -1.64
C TYR A 338 -3.62 -7.77 -1.80
N ASN A 339 -2.63 -8.63 -1.57
CA ASN A 339 -1.22 -8.24 -1.66
C ASN A 339 -0.81 -7.85 -3.10
N ALA A 340 -1.36 -8.51 -4.11
CA ALA A 340 -1.10 -8.20 -5.51
C ALA A 340 -1.65 -6.82 -5.91
N TYR A 341 -2.90 -6.51 -5.55
CA TYR A 341 -3.47 -5.18 -5.80
C TYR A 341 -2.77 -4.09 -4.97
N MET A 342 -2.39 -4.39 -3.74
CA MET A 342 -1.62 -3.48 -2.88
C MET A 342 -0.26 -3.14 -3.51
N GLY A 343 0.48 -4.14 -3.98
CA GLY A 343 1.78 -3.97 -4.65
C GLY A 343 1.66 -3.06 -5.87
N LEU A 344 0.72 -3.37 -6.77
CA LEU A 344 0.50 -2.58 -7.98
C LEU A 344 0.02 -1.16 -7.67
N SER A 345 -0.92 -0.99 -6.73
CA SER A 345 -1.40 0.33 -6.30
C SER A 345 -0.25 1.18 -5.74
N LYS A 346 0.56 0.61 -4.84
CA LYS A 346 1.75 1.27 -4.28
C LYS A 346 2.73 1.67 -5.37
N LYS A 347 2.99 0.79 -6.33
CA LYS A 347 3.90 1.06 -7.45
C LYS A 347 3.38 2.21 -8.33
N LEU A 348 2.11 2.16 -8.74
CA LEU A 348 1.45 3.23 -9.52
C LEU A 348 1.56 4.59 -8.81
N TYR A 349 1.25 4.62 -7.51
CA TYR A 349 1.36 5.82 -6.71
C TYR A 349 2.80 6.35 -6.61
N SER A 350 3.80 5.46 -6.42
CA SER A 350 5.20 5.86 -6.31
C SER A 350 5.79 6.46 -7.60
N GLU A 351 5.22 6.11 -8.76
CA GLU A 351 5.64 6.68 -10.05
C GLU A 351 5.00 8.04 -10.33
N ALA A 352 3.87 8.37 -9.67
CA ALA A 352 3.10 9.58 -9.96
C ALA A 352 3.89 10.90 -9.83
N PRO A 353 4.76 11.11 -8.81
CA PRO A 353 5.57 12.32 -8.72
C PRO A 353 6.52 12.51 -9.90
N GLY A 354 7.18 11.43 -10.33
CA GLY A 354 8.10 11.46 -11.48
C GLY A 354 7.35 11.64 -12.80
N PHE A 355 6.17 11.04 -12.92
CA PHE A 355 5.29 11.21 -14.08
C PHE A 355 4.78 12.66 -14.19
N PHE A 356 4.34 13.26 -13.07
CA PHE A 356 3.87 14.64 -13.02
C PHE A 356 4.92 15.64 -13.49
N GLU A 357 6.15 15.48 -13.04
CA GLU A 357 7.25 16.33 -13.47
C GLU A 357 7.47 16.24 -14.99
N LYS A 358 7.54 15.02 -15.53
CA LYS A 358 7.68 14.81 -16.99
C LYS A 358 6.53 15.41 -17.77
N GLU A 359 5.29 15.17 -17.33
CA GLU A 359 4.08 15.71 -17.94
C GLU A 359 4.09 17.25 -17.93
N ALA A 360 4.44 17.87 -16.80
CA ALA A 360 4.52 19.31 -16.67
C ALA A 360 5.50 19.93 -17.68
N TYR A 361 6.66 19.31 -17.86
CA TYR A 361 7.66 19.76 -18.84
C TYR A 361 7.19 19.54 -20.29
N GLN A 362 6.69 18.35 -20.61
CA GLN A 362 6.27 17.99 -21.96
C GLN A 362 5.10 18.86 -22.45
N ASN A 363 4.13 19.11 -21.57
CA ASN A 363 2.94 19.91 -21.87
C ASN A 363 3.14 21.41 -21.63
N ARG A 364 4.36 21.84 -21.28
CA ARG A 364 4.70 23.25 -20.97
C ARG A 364 3.72 23.88 -19.98
N ARG A 365 3.36 23.13 -18.93
CA ARG A 365 2.37 23.58 -17.95
C ARG A 365 2.86 24.82 -17.22
N THR A 366 1.94 25.76 -17.01
CA THR A 366 2.24 26.97 -16.24
C THR A 366 2.19 26.66 -14.74
N TYR A 367 2.77 27.54 -13.92
CA TYR A 367 2.63 27.44 -12.47
C TYR A 367 1.15 27.55 -12.01
N VAL A 368 0.28 28.22 -12.79
CA VAL A 368 -1.16 28.32 -12.47
C VAL A 368 -1.84 26.96 -12.62
N ASP A 369 -1.55 26.25 -13.71
CA ASP A 369 -2.09 24.91 -13.95
C ASP A 369 -1.63 23.96 -12.86
N MET A 370 -0.34 24.00 -12.52
CA MET A 370 0.24 23.12 -11.50
C MET A 370 -0.24 23.43 -10.09
N ASN A 371 -0.50 24.70 -9.76
CA ASN A 371 -1.07 25.07 -8.46
C ASN A 371 -2.49 24.55 -8.29
N THR A 372 -3.28 24.54 -9.38
CA THR A 372 -4.64 23.99 -9.38
C THR A 372 -4.61 22.49 -9.11
N ASP A 373 -3.71 21.76 -9.79
CA ASP A 373 -3.51 20.33 -9.55
C ASP A 373 -3.00 20.05 -8.13
N LEU A 374 -2.05 20.85 -7.64
CA LEU A 374 -1.49 20.70 -6.30
C LEU A 374 -2.58 20.84 -5.21
N GLU A 375 -3.48 21.81 -5.33
CA GLU A 375 -4.64 21.94 -4.43
C GLU A 375 -5.56 20.72 -4.53
N ALA A 376 -5.81 20.21 -5.74
CA ALA A 376 -6.62 19.01 -5.95
C ALA A 376 -5.97 17.75 -5.34
N PHE A 377 -4.66 17.57 -5.53
CA PHE A 377 -3.88 16.49 -4.96
C PHE A 377 -3.85 16.55 -3.44
N PHE A 378 -3.73 17.74 -2.85
CA PHE A 378 -3.79 17.91 -1.41
C PHE A 378 -5.17 17.59 -0.84
N ALA A 379 -6.23 18.14 -1.44
CA ALA A 379 -7.61 17.86 -1.05
C ALA A 379 -7.92 16.36 -1.11
N LYS A 380 -7.43 15.69 -2.17
CA LYS A 380 -7.54 14.24 -2.32
C LYS A 380 -6.70 13.49 -1.29
N GLY A 381 -5.45 13.92 -1.05
CA GLY A 381 -4.56 13.35 -0.06
C GLY A 381 -5.16 13.37 1.35
N VAL A 382 -5.73 14.50 1.79
CA VAL A 382 -6.36 14.62 3.12
C VAL A 382 -7.66 13.83 3.26
N SER A 383 -8.28 13.41 2.14
CA SER A 383 -9.46 12.54 2.16
C SER A 383 -9.13 11.08 2.50
N TYR A 384 -7.86 10.68 2.37
CA TYR A 384 -7.39 9.35 2.74
C TYR A 384 -7.00 9.27 4.21
N SER A 385 -7.15 8.09 4.82
CA SER A 385 -6.69 7.83 6.17
C SER A 385 -5.20 8.13 6.31
N TYR A 386 -4.84 8.86 7.38
CA TYR A 386 -3.46 9.21 7.68
C TYR A 386 -2.57 7.97 7.73
N GLY A 387 -1.40 8.03 7.07
CA GLY A 387 -0.44 6.92 6.99
C GLY A 387 -0.79 5.83 5.98
N SER A 388 -1.95 5.87 5.32
CA SER A 388 -2.25 4.96 4.21
C SER A 388 -1.30 5.16 3.03
N VAL A 389 -1.14 4.13 2.20
CA VAL A 389 -0.32 4.19 0.97
C VAL A 389 -0.76 5.37 0.09
N ALA A 390 -2.06 5.53 -0.12
CA ALA A 390 -2.61 6.64 -0.89
C ALA A 390 -2.27 7.99 -0.24
N TYR A 391 -2.51 8.15 1.07
CA TYR A 391 -2.17 9.39 1.79
C TYR A 391 -0.70 9.78 1.59
N ASN A 392 0.24 8.87 1.90
CA ASN A 392 1.67 9.14 1.81
C ASN A 392 2.09 9.53 0.39
N SER A 393 1.55 8.83 -0.62
CA SER A 393 1.88 9.07 -2.01
C SER A 393 1.34 10.41 -2.53
N TYR A 394 0.13 10.80 -2.10
CA TYR A 394 -0.38 12.14 -2.39
C TYR A 394 0.44 13.23 -1.69
N GLN A 395 0.99 12.99 -0.48
CA GLN A 395 1.90 13.95 0.15
C GLN A 395 3.20 14.12 -0.65
N GLU A 396 3.81 13.02 -1.12
CA GLU A 396 5.00 13.07 -1.98
C GLU A 396 4.71 13.79 -3.31
N LEU A 397 3.55 13.52 -3.92
CA LEU A 397 3.12 14.20 -5.14
C LEU A 397 2.91 15.70 -4.90
N VAL A 398 2.28 16.10 -3.80
CA VAL A 398 2.10 17.53 -3.44
C VAL A 398 3.46 18.21 -3.24
N GLN A 399 4.41 17.56 -2.58
CA GLN A 399 5.76 18.08 -2.44
C GLN A 399 6.45 18.26 -3.79
N LYS A 400 6.38 17.26 -4.67
CA LYS A 400 6.98 17.33 -6.00
C LYS A 400 6.32 18.39 -6.87
N ALA A 401 4.99 18.43 -6.91
CA ALA A 401 4.23 19.43 -7.64
C ALA A 401 4.54 20.86 -7.18
N SER A 402 4.72 21.05 -5.87
CA SER A 402 5.13 22.32 -5.27
C SER A 402 6.47 22.81 -5.84
N LEU A 403 7.47 21.93 -5.91
CA LEU A 403 8.80 22.25 -6.42
C LEU A 403 8.77 22.59 -7.92
N VAL A 404 8.04 21.81 -8.72
CA VAL A 404 7.93 22.03 -10.18
C VAL A 404 7.17 23.34 -10.46
N ALA A 405 6.10 23.63 -9.73
CA ALA A 405 5.35 24.89 -9.86
C ALA A 405 6.22 26.11 -9.50
N GLN A 406 7.00 26.04 -8.42
CA GLN A 406 7.95 27.09 -8.05
C GLN A 406 9.03 27.31 -9.11
N ALA A 407 9.58 26.24 -9.69
CA ALA A 407 10.55 26.34 -10.77
C ALA A 407 9.96 27.02 -12.02
N SER A 408 8.74 26.65 -12.40
CA SER A 408 8.02 27.26 -13.53
C SER A 408 7.71 28.75 -13.33
N LEU A 409 7.33 29.16 -12.11
CA LEU A 409 7.17 30.58 -11.78
C LEU A 409 8.48 31.33 -11.93
N ARG A 410 9.58 30.83 -11.35
CA ARG A 410 10.91 31.46 -11.47
C ARG A 410 11.33 31.66 -12.92
N ALA A 411 11.06 30.69 -13.79
CA ALA A 411 11.36 30.79 -15.22
C ALA A 411 10.52 31.85 -15.94
N SER A 412 9.31 32.12 -15.46
CA SER A 412 8.38 33.07 -16.06
C SER A 412 8.58 34.51 -15.57
N LEU A 413 9.16 34.70 -14.38
CA LEU A 413 9.34 36.03 -13.77
C LEU A 413 10.09 37.07 -14.63
N PRO A 414 11.18 36.73 -15.35
CA PRO A 414 11.90 37.72 -16.16
C PRO A 414 11.04 38.37 -17.26
N GLY A 415 9.96 37.71 -17.68
CA GLY A 415 9.03 38.22 -18.68
C GLY A 415 7.81 38.96 -18.09
N MET A 416 7.64 39.01 -16.77
CA MET A 416 6.46 39.61 -16.12
C MET A 416 6.65 41.10 -15.83
N ARG A 417 5.57 41.86 -15.98
CA ARG A 417 5.54 43.29 -15.60
C ARG A 417 5.49 43.44 -14.08
N PRO A 418 6.00 44.55 -13.51
CA PRO A 418 5.96 44.79 -12.06
C PRO A 418 4.55 44.71 -11.45
N LEU A 419 3.54 45.23 -12.16
CA LEU A 419 2.14 45.18 -11.70
C LEU A 419 1.59 43.74 -11.63
N GLU A 420 1.97 42.88 -12.57
CA GLU A 420 1.55 41.46 -12.56
C GLU A 420 2.19 40.73 -11.39
N ARG A 421 3.45 41.02 -11.08
CA ARG A 421 4.15 40.44 -9.93
C ARG A 421 3.51 40.85 -8.60
N ILE A 422 3.11 42.12 -8.45
CA ILE A 422 2.39 42.60 -7.26
C ILE A 422 1.06 41.86 -7.10
N GLU A 423 0.34 41.63 -8.20
CA GLU A 423 -0.92 40.90 -8.17
C GLU A 423 -0.71 39.44 -7.76
N LEU A 424 0.35 38.78 -8.24
CA LEU A 424 0.70 37.42 -7.80
C LEU A 424 1.03 37.34 -6.31
N VAL A 425 1.77 38.31 -5.77
CA VAL A 425 2.05 38.38 -4.32
C VAL A 425 0.75 38.39 -3.52
N LYS A 426 -0.22 39.23 -3.91
CA LYS A 426 -1.53 39.30 -3.24
C LYS A 426 -2.30 37.97 -3.35
N GLN A 427 -2.29 37.37 -4.54
CA GLN A 427 -2.97 36.09 -4.78
C GLN A 427 -2.39 34.97 -3.93
N PHE A 428 -1.06 34.84 -3.88
CA PHE A 428 -0.41 33.80 -3.08
C PHE A 428 -0.57 34.02 -1.59
N ASP A 429 -0.52 35.26 -1.10
CA ASP A 429 -0.75 35.55 0.32
C ASP A 429 -2.20 35.23 0.74
N SER A 430 -3.18 35.57 -0.11
CA SER A 430 -4.60 35.20 0.09
C SER A 430 -4.82 33.68 0.09
N ARG A 431 -4.19 32.94 -0.84
CA ARG A 431 -4.28 31.48 -0.91
C ARG A 431 -3.61 30.82 0.30
N LYS A 432 -2.43 31.28 0.70
CA LYS A 432 -1.67 30.75 1.84
C LYS A 432 -2.52 30.67 3.10
N ASN A 433 -3.29 31.72 3.39
CA ASN A 433 -4.12 31.84 4.61
C ASN A 433 -5.30 30.86 4.66
N ARG A 434 -5.55 30.08 3.60
CA ARG A 434 -6.56 29.00 3.57
C ARG A 434 -6.05 27.69 4.16
N PHE A 435 -4.74 27.56 4.36
CA PHE A 435 -4.11 26.32 4.79
C PHE A 435 -3.50 26.46 6.18
N SER A 436 -3.43 25.35 6.92
CA SER A 436 -2.83 25.34 8.25
C SER A 436 -1.36 25.75 8.21
N TYR A 437 -0.95 26.57 9.17
CA TYR A 437 0.44 27.02 9.31
C TYR A 437 1.40 25.83 9.35
N GLY A 438 2.48 25.91 8.56
CA GLY A 438 3.50 24.86 8.46
C GLY A 438 3.12 23.65 7.58
N SER A 439 1.91 23.60 7.02
CA SER A 439 1.56 22.58 6.03
C SER A 439 2.37 22.74 4.73
N VAL A 440 2.53 21.66 3.97
CA VAL A 440 3.28 21.69 2.69
C VAL A 440 2.71 22.73 1.73
N ILE A 441 1.38 22.85 1.65
CA ILE A 441 0.74 23.87 0.79
C ILE A 441 0.90 25.29 1.35
N TYR A 442 0.84 25.48 2.66
CA TYR A 442 1.14 26.79 3.26
C TYR A 442 2.54 27.24 2.86
N ASN A 443 3.54 26.38 3.08
CA ASN A 443 4.94 26.67 2.75
C ASN A 443 5.14 26.87 1.25
N HIS A 444 4.39 26.15 0.41
CA HIS A 444 4.40 26.35 -1.04
C HIS A 444 3.95 27.76 -1.42
N TYR A 445 2.78 28.22 -0.95
CA TYR A 445 2.28 29.55 -1.29
C TYR A 445 3.11 30.67 -0.68
N GLU A 446 3.71 30.45 0.50
CA GLU A 446 4.71 31.35 1.05
C GLU A 446 5.92 31.48 0.13
N ALA A 447 6.49 30.36 -0.32
CA ALA A 447 7.61 30.38 -1.26
C ALA A 447 7.24 31.04 -2.60
N MET A 448 6.04 30.81 -3.13
CA MET A 448 5.56 31.45 -4.36
C MET A 448 5.44 32.97 -4.21
N ARG A 449 4.90 33.44 -3.07
CA ARG A 449 4.85 34.87 -2.72
C ARG A 449 6.25 35.47 -2.69
N ASP A 450 7.19 34.81 -2.02
CA ASP A 450 8.57 35.28 -1.87
C ASP A 450 9.36 35.22 -3.18
N ILE A 451 9.03 34.30 -4.09
CA ILE A 451 9.57 34.26 -5.45
C ILE A 451 9.05 35.47 -6.24
N SER A 452 7.75 35.75 -6.19
CA SER A 452 7.13 36.87 -6.93
C SER A 452 7.57 38.26 -6.46
N SER A 453 8.00 38.40 -5.20
CA SER A 453 8.45 39.69 -4.64
C SER A 453 9.88 40.08 -5.02
N LYS A 454 10.72 39.13 -5.45
CA LYS A 454 12.09 39.35 -5.97
C LYS A 454 12.06 39.69 -7.44
#